data_AF-A0A1T0AX02-F1
#
_entry.id   AF-A0A1T0AX02-F1
#
_cell.length_a   1.000
_cell.length_b   1.000
_cell.length_c   1.000
_cell.angle_alpha   90.00
_cell.angle_beta   90.00
_cell.angle_gamma   90.00
#
_symmetry.space_group_name_H-M   'P 1'
#
loop_
_entity.id
_entity.type
_entity.pdbx_description
1 polymer ?
#
loop_
_entity_poly.entity_id
_entity_poly.type
_entity_poly.pdbx_seq_one_letter_code
_entity_poly.pdbx_strand_id
1 'polypeptide(L)' 'MATTLRISDRREKMAESIALQASLKCNRIVKVSEILNFILDRYLNLENESEIIKEFKVQADKKEEQKTK' A
#
# COMPACT_ATOMS: atom_id res chain seq x y z
N MET A 1 -10.64 -15.45 -1.07
CA MET A 1 -10.54 -14.79 -2.39
C MET A 1 -9.17 -14.14 -2.49
N ALA A 2 -8.47 -14.27 -3.61
CA ALA A 2 -7.21 -13.57 -3.84
C ALA A 2 -7.47 -12.41 -4.80
N THR A 3 -7.04 -11.21 -4.45
CA THR A 3 -7.19 -10.00 -5.26
C THR A 3 -5.82 -9.53 -5.67
N THR A 4 -5.67 -9.12 -6.93
CA THR A 4 -4.41 -8.58 -7.45
C THR A 4 -4.44 -7.06 -7.37
N LEU A 5 -3.44 -6.46 -6.74
CA LEU A 5 -3.24 -5.02 -6.67
C LEU A 5 -1.98 -4.65 -7.45
N ARG A 6 -2.09 -3.67 -8.35
CA ARG A 6 -0.91 -3.11 -9.02
C ARG A 6 -0.25 -2.08 -8.11
N ILE A 7 1.04 -2.29 -7.83
CA ILE A 7 1.90 -1.34 -7.12
C ILE A 7 3.07 -0.94 -8.02
N SER A 8 3.81 0.09 -7.64
CA SER A 8 5.03 0.46 -8.36
C SER A 8 6.18 -0.48 -8.02
N ASP A 9 7.07 -0.72 -8.97
CA ASP A 9 8.23 -1.63 -8.82
C ASP A 9 9.08 -1.28 -7.59
N ARG A 10 9.20 0.01 -7.26
CA ARG A 10 9.92 0.47 -6.05
C ARG A 10 9.25 -0.06 -4.78
N ARG A 11 7.92 0.00 -4.70
CA ARG A 11 7.16 -0.47 -3.52
C ARG A 11 7.19 -1.99 -3.41
N GLU A 12 7.14 -2.68 -4.55
CA GLU A 12 7.28 -4.14 -4.60
C GLU A 12 8.64 -4.59 -4.04
N LYS A 13 9.75 -4.03 -4.55
CA LYS A 13 11.11 -4.32 -4.04
C LYS A 13 11.27 -4.02 -2.54
N MET A 14 10.63 -2.96 -2.05
CA MET A 14 10.61 -2.67 -0.62
C MET A 14 9.86 -3.76 0.17
N ALA A 15 8.70 -4.19 -0.30
CA ALA A 15 7.92 -5.23 0.35
C ALA A 15 8.64 -6.59 0.33
N GLU A 16 9.33 -6.93 -0.77
CA GLU A 16 10.21 -8.11 -0.87
C GLU A 16 11.36 -8.05 0.14
N SER A 17 12.03 -6.91 0.26
CA SER A 17 13.13 -6.72 1.21
C SER A 17 12.64 -6.88 2.66
N ILE A 18 11.47 -6.31 3.00
CA ILE A 18 10.86 -6.48 4.32
C ILE A 18 10.48 -7.94 4.56
N ALA A 19 9.88 -8.61 3.58
CA ALA A 19 9.49 -10.01 3.68
C ALA A 19 10.70 -10.91 3.95
N LEU A 20 11.83 -10.66 3.26
CA LEU A 20 13.09 -11.36 3.50
C LEU A 20 13.60 -11.16 4.93
N GLN A 21 13.68 -9.91 5.39
CA GLN A 21 14.14 -9.60 6.75
C GLN A 21 13.24 -10.20 7.83
N ALA A 22 11.92 -10.13 7.64
CA ALA A 22 10.94 -10.74 8.54
C ALA A 22 11.10 -12.26 8.56
N SER A 23 11.34 -12.88 7.40
CA SER A 23 11.53 -14.33 7.31
C SER A 23 12.75 -14.79 8.10
N LEU A 24 13.87 -14.07 7.99
CA LEU A 24 15.09 -14.34 8.74
C LEU A 24 14.88 -14.20 10.26
N LYS A 25 14.17 -13.14 10.69
CA LYS A 25 13.94 -12.88 12.13
C LYS A 25 12.93 -13.83 12.76
N CYS A 26 11.90 -14.23 12.02
CA CYS A 26 10.83 -15.08 12.52
C CYS A 26 11.09 -16.58 12.30
N ASN A 27 12.20 -16.94 11.65
CA ASN A 27 12.54 -18.31 11.27
C ASN A 27 11.38 -19.05 10.54
N ARG A 28 10.64 -18.31 9.71
CA ARG A 28 9.54 -18.82 8.87
C ARG A 28 9.52 -18.07 7.55
N ILE A 29 9.01 -18.69 6.48
CA ILE A 29 8.78 -17.97 5.23
C ILE A 29 7.63 -16.99 5.43
N VAL A 30 7.90 -15.70 5.22
CA VAL A 30 6.90 -14.63 5.20
C VAL A 30 6.71 -14.19 3.75
N LYS A 31 5.48 -14.27 3.25
CA LYS A 31 5.15 -13.88 1.88
C LYS A 31 5.03 -12.35 1.77
N VAL A 32 5.33 -11.82 0.59
CA VAL A 32 5.12 -10.39 0.27
C VAL A 32 3.66 -9.97 0.52
N SER A 33 2.70 -10.84 0.20
CA SER A 33 1.28 -10.60 0.47
C SER A 33 0.97 -10.43 1.96
N GLU A 34 1.67 -11.12 2.85
CA GLU A 34 1.49 -10.96 4.31
C GLU A 34 1.97 -9.56 4.75
N ILE A 35 3.09 -9.09 4.21
CA ILE A 35 3.60 -7.74 4.50
C ILE A 35 2.63 -6.68 3.97
N LEU A 36 2.15 -6.83 2.73
CA LEU A 36 1.21 -5.88 2.15
C LEU A 36 -0.10 -5.85 2.95
N ASN A 37 -0.68 -7.00 3.28
CA ASN A 37 -1.90 -7.06 4.08
C ASN A 37 -1.69 -6.44 5.47
N PHE A 38 -0.56 -6.73 6.13
CA PHE A 38 -0.25 -6.13 7.42
C PHE A 38 -0.19 -4.60 7.38
N ILE A 39 0.40 -4.03 6.31
CA ILE A 39 0.44 -2.58 6.11
C ILE A 39 -0.99 -2.06 5.85
N LEU A 40 -1.75 -2.71 4.97
CA LEU A 40 -3.12 -2.31 4.68
C LEU A 40 -3.97 -2.34 5.96
N ASP A 41 -3.95 -3.42 6.74
CA ASP A 41 -4.71 -3.54 7.99
C ASP A 41 -4.34 -2.45 9.01
N ARG A 42 -3.07 -2.03 9.03
CA ARG A 42 -2.59 -0.98 9.94
C ARG A 42 -3.09 0.42 9.54
N TYR A 43 -3.25 0.70 8.25
CA TYR A 43 -3.50 2.06 7.75
C TYR A 43 -4.90 2.26 7.14
N LEU A 44 -5.55 1.20 6.64
CA LEU A 44 -6.93 1.18 6.13
C LEU A 44 -7.89 0.70 7.22
N ASN A 45 -7.96 1.44 8.32
CA ASN A 45 -9.02 1.28 9.31
C ASN A 45 -10.15 2.29 9.07
N LEU A 46 -11.35 1.98 9.57
CA LEU A 46 -12.58 2.74 9.30
C LEU A 46 -12.50 4.21 9.76
N GLU A 47 -11.68 4.52 10.77
CA GLU A 47 -11.44 5.88 11.25
C GLU A 47 -10.73 6.73 10.18
N ASN A 48 -9.85 6.12 9.38
CA ASN A 48 -9.05 6.82 8.37
C ASN A 48 -9.71 6.82 6.98
N GLU A 49 -10.75 6.01 6.74
CA GLU A 49 -11.36 5.85 5.42
C GLU A 49 -11.87 7.19 4.86
N SER A 50 -12.60 7.95 5.67
CA SER A 50 -13.16 9.24 5.26
C SER A 50 -12.07 10.29 4.95
N GLU A 51 -10.96 10.26 5.68
CA GLU A 51 -9.82 11.16 5.44
C GLU A 51 -9.06 10.76 4.17
N ILE A 52 -8.81 9.47 3.98
CA ILE A 52 -8.17 8.93 2.78
C ILE A 52 -8.98 9.29 1.53
N ILE A 53 -10.31 9.15 1.56
CA ILE A 53 -11.18 9.51 0.44
C ILE A 53 -11.13 11.01 0.15
N LYS A 54 -11.15 11.86 1.20
CA LYS A 54 -11.03 13.31 1.03
C LYS A 54 -9.70 13.70 0.39
N GLU A 55 -8.58 13.14 0.86
CA GLU A 55 -7.27 13.42 0.28
C GLU A 55 -7.16 12.94 -1.18
N PHE A 56 -7.72 11.77 -1.48
CA PHE A 56 -7.77 11.25 -2.85
C PHE A 56 -8.55 12.19 -3.78
N LYS A 57 -9.69 12.71 -3.32
CA LYS A 57 -10.50 13.67 -4.07
C LYS A 57 -9.73 14.96 -4.33
N VAL A 58 -9.09 15.53 -3.30
CA VAL A 58 -8.25 16.73 -3.43
C VAL A 58 -7.08 16.52 -4.41
N GLN A 59 -6.46 15.34 -4.42
CA GLN A 59 -5.39 15.02 -5.37
C GLN A 59 -5.89 14.81 -6.80
N ALA A 60 -7.11 14.29 -6.98
CA ALA A 60 -7.74 14.17 -8.30
C ALA A 60 -8.03 15.55 -8.88
N ASP A 61 -8.65 16.43 -8.10
CA ASP A 61 -9.01 17.80 -8.53
C ASP A 61 -7.76 18.61 -8.92
N LYS A 62 -6.67 18.50 -8.14
CA LYS A 62 -5.36 19.14 -8.44
C LYS A 62 -4.72 18.67 -9.75
N LYS A 63 -5.00 17.43 -10.19
CA LYS A 63 -4.46 16.90 -11.46
C LYS A 63 -5.29 17.37 -12.66
N GLU A 64 -6.54 17.78 -12.47
CA GLU A 64 -7.38 18.35 -13.53
C GLU A 64 -7.01 19.81 -13.80
N GLU A 65 -6.74 20.60 -12.75
CA GLU A 65 -6.28 22.00 -12.90
C GLU A 65 -4.94 22.12 -13.64
N GLN A 66 -4.04 21.15 -13.48
CA GLN A 66 -2.74 21.12 -14.18
C GLN A 66 -2.82 20.69 -15.65
N LYS A 67 -3.92 20.08 -16.09
CA LYS A 67 -4.12 19.70 -17.51
C LYS A 67 -4.75 20.80 -18.36
N THR A 68 -5.24 21.87 -17.72
CA THR A 68 -6.00 22.95 -18.38
C THR A 68 -5.16 24.24 -18.55
N LYS A 69 -3.84 24.17 -18.30
CA LYS A 69 -2.84 25.20 -18.60
C LYS A 69 -1.77 24.61 -19.51
#